data_AF-A0A7J9I4P5-F1
#
_entry.id   AF-A0A7J9I4P5-F1
#
_cell.length_a   1.000
_cell.length_b   1.000
_cell.length_c   1.000
_cell.angle_alpha   90.00
_cell.angle_beta   90.00
_cell.angle_gamma   90.00
#
_symmetry.space_group_name_H-M   'P 1'
#
loop_
_entity.id
_entity.type
_entity.pdbx_description
1 polymer ?
#
loop_
_entity_poly.entity_id
_entity_poly.type
_entity_poly.pdbx_seq_one_letter_code
_entity_poly.pdbx_strand_id
1 'polypeptide(L)'
;MPFLQVAEENENRGCIYKVPHRLREVNEKAYEPNVVSIGPYHHGKQHLKAMQVIKRSFFRKIAEENNPNVNELARTMRSLEARIRKCYEEAAFYLDSHQL
;
A
#
# COMPACT_ATOMS: atom_id res chain seq x y z
N MET A 1 -4.64 -15.56 -39.27
CA MET A 1 -4.61 -14.39 -38.38
C MET A 1 -5.99 -13.76 -38.34
N PRO A 2 -6.83 -14.04 -37.32
CA PRO A 2 -7.90 -13.14 -36.93
C PRO A 2 -7.57 -12.45 -35.61
N PHE A 3 -7.79 -11.14 -35.60
CA PHE A 3 -7.98 -10.34 -34.39
C PHE A 3 -9.19 -10.89 -33.63
N LEU A 4 -9.02 -11.16 -32.34
CA LEU A 4 -10.12 -11.29 -31.39
C LEU A 4 -9.81 -10.38 -30.21
N GLN A 5 -10.49 -9.23 -30.24
CA GLN A 5 -10.66 -8.37 -29.09
C GLN A 5 -11.67 -9.05 -28.17
N VAL A 6 -11.19 -9.48 -27.01
CA VAL A 6 -12.01 -9.53 -25.80
C VAL A 6 -11.24 -8.70 -24.79
N ALA A 7 -11.69 -7.47 -24.57
CA ALA A 7 -11.37 -6.76 -23.34
C ALA A 7 -12.13 -7.52 -22.24
N GLU A 8 -11.52 -8.57 -21.73
CA GLU A 8 -12.01 -9.22 -20.52
C GLU A 8 -12.01 -8.17 -19.41
N GLU A 9 -13.17 -7.98 -18.77
CA GLU A 9 -13.28 -7.33 -17.47
C GLU A 9 -12.24 -7.99 -16.56
N ASN A 10 -11.13 -7.29 -16.36
CA ASN A 10 -9.92 -7.89 -15.84
C ASN A 10 -10.17 -8.25 -14.37
N GLU A 11 -10.49 -9.53 -14.14
CA GLU A 11 -10.56 -10.15 -12.83
C GLU A 11 -9.27 -9.81 -12.09
N ASN A 12 -9.41 -8.87 -11.15
CA ASN A 12 -8.38 -8.16 -10.41
C ASN A 12 -7.11 -9.01 -10.14
N ARG A 13 -6.18 -9.01 -11.10
CA ARG A 13 -4.81 -9.50 -10.92
C ARG A 13 -4.08 -8.38 -10.17
N GLY A 14 -3.55 -8.68 -8.98
CA GLY A 14 -2.79 -7.70 -8.21
C GLY A 14 -1.73 -7.05 -9.10
N CYS A 15 -1.58 -5.74 -9.03
CA CYS A 15 -0.67 -4.94 -9.86
C CYS A 15 0.56 -4.42 -9.09
N ILE A 16 0.66 -4.73 -7.81
CA ILE A 16 1.78 -4.40 -6.92
C ILE A 16 2.39 -5.70 -6.40
N TYR A 17 3.53 -6.07 -6.97
CA TYR A 17 4.20 -7.34 -6.72
C TYR A 17 5.33 -7.19 -5.72
N LYS A 18 5.66 -8.28 -5.02
CA LYS A 18 6.93 -8.33 -4.28
C LYS A 18 8.06 -8.52 -5.28
N VAL A 19 9.25 -8.02 -4.92
CA VAL A 19 10.46 -8.34 -5.68
C VAL A 19 10.72 -9.84 -5.53
N PRO A 20 10.86 -10.60 -6.64
CA PRO A 20 11.15 -12.02 -6.59
C PRO A 20 12.37 -12.33 -5.73
N HIS A 21 12.28 -13.40 -4.91
CA HIS A 21 13.29 -13.72 -3.91
C HIS A 21 14.71 -13.80 -4.49
N ARG A 22 14.89 -14.48 -5.63
CA ARG A 22 16.18 -14.62 -6.32
C ARG A 22 16.81 -13.28 -6.71
N LEU A 23 15.99 -12.28 -7.08
CA LEU A 23 16.51 -10.94 -7.40
C LEU A 23 16.92 -10.20 -6.12
N ARG A 24 16.14 -10.36 -5.06
CA ARG A 24 16.42 -9.73 -3.77
C ARG A 24 17.67 -10.32 -3.10
N GLU A 25 17.96 -11.60 -3.28
CA GLU A 25 19.19 -12.24 -2.76
C GLU A 25 20.48 -11.62 -3.33
N VAL A 26 20.44 -11.16 -4.59
CA VAL A 26 21.62 -10.53 -5.23
C VAL A 26 21.97 -9.21 -4.55
N ASN A 27 20.97 -8.41 -4.19
CA ASN A 27 21.17 -7.16 -3.48
C ASN A 27 19.92 -6.74 -2.69
N GLU A 28 19.83 -7.19 -1.45
CA GLU A 28 18.67 -6.89 -0.61
C GLU A 28 18.50 -5.38 -0.38
N LYS A 29 19.61 -4.65 -0.21
CA LYS A 29 19.60 -3.22 0.08
C LYS A 29 19.03 -2.39 -1.08
N ALA A 30 19.13 -2.86 -2.32
CA ALA A 30 18.54 -2.18 -3.48
C ALA A 30 17.01 -2.17 -3.45
N TYR A 31 16.40 -3.12 -2.74
CA TYR A 31 14.95 -3.28 -2.63
C TYR A 31 14.42 -2.91 -1.25
N GLU A 32 15.28 -2.46 -0.35
CA GLU A 32 14.92 -2.03 0.99
C GLU A 32 14.76 -0.50 1.06
N PRO A 33 13.59 0.01 1.47
CA PRO A 33 13.43 1.44 1.70
C PRO A 33 14.36 1.92 2.80
N ASN A 34 15.03 3.05 2.55
CA ASN A 34 15.90 3.68 3.55
C ASN A 34 15.15 4.60 4.50
N VAL A 35 14.12 5.29 4.00
CA VAL A 35 13.46 6.40 4.70
C VAL A 35 11.95 6.26 4.70
N VAL A 36 11.33 6.11 3.52
CA VAL A 36 9.87 6.04 3.37
C VAL A 36 9.46 4.70 2.78
N SER A 37 8.63 3.93 3.49
CA SER A 37 7.89 2.83 2.88
C SER A 37 6.48 3.24 2.47
N ILE A 38 6.09 2.74 1.30
CA ILE A 38 4.76 2.87 0.72
C ILE A 38 4.11 1.48 0.76
N GLY A 39 2.88 1.41 1.26
CA GLY A 39 2.13 0.16 1.34
C GLY A 39 2.60 -0.81 2.44
N PRO A 40 2.10 -2.06 2.39
CA PRO A 40 2.21 -3.05 3.47
C PRO A 40 3.56 -3.79 3.51
N TYR A 41 4.27 -3.92 2.39
CA TYR A 41 5.42 -4.84 2.28
C TYR A 41 6.60 -4.53 3.20
N HIS A 42 6.78 -3.27 3.61
CA HIS A 42 7.82 -2.85 4.55
C HIS A 42 7.24 -2.26 5.84
N HIS A 43 5.99 -2.60 6.18
CA HIS A 43 5.38 -2.18 7.44
C HIS A 43 6.12 -2.81 8.63
N GLY A 44 6.14 -2.12 9.78
CA GLY A 44 6.70 -2.64 11.03
C GLY A 44 8.23 -2.58 11.17
N LYS A 45 8.98 -2.34 10.09
CA LYS A 45 10.45 -2.29 10.15
C LYS A 45 10.95 -1.13 11.01
N GLN A 46 11.89 -1.43 11.90
CA GLN A 46 12.32 -0.52 12.95
C GLN A 46 12.92 0.78 12.39
N HIS A 47 13.76 0.69 11.36
CA HIS A 47 14.41 1.87 10.75
C HIS A 47 13.43 2.78 10.01
N LEU A 48 12.21 2.31 9.72
CA LEU A 48 11.16 3.08 9.03
C LEU A 48 10.14 3.70 10.00
N LYS A 49 10.21 3.40 11.31
CA LYS A 49 9.23 3.87 12.30
C LYS A 49 9.15 5.40 12.40
N ALA A 50 10.30 6.08 12.34
CA ALA A 50 10.36 7.54 12.37
C ALA A 50 9.49 8.17 11.27
N MET A 51 9.54 7.59 10.06
CA MET A 51 8.74 8.08 8.95
C MET A 51 7.25 7.76 9.08
N GLN A 52 6.87 6.68 9.78
CA GLN A 52 5.45 6.42 10.08
C GLN A 52 4.86 7.50 10.98
N VAL A 53 5.63 8.02 11.94
CA VAL A 53 5.21 9.15 12.78
C VAL A 53 5.00 10.41 11.93
N ILE A 54 5.98 10.73 11.07
CA ILE A 54 5.90 11.90 10.18
C ILE A 54 4.70 11.81 9.24
N LYS A 55 4.46 10.65 8.60
CA LYS A 55 3.30 10.43 7.72
C LYS A 55 1.97 10.70 8.44
N ARG A 56 1.82 10.25 9.70
CA ARG A 56 0.61 10.52 10.50
C ARG A 56 0.45 12.01 10.83
N SER A 57 1.54 12.70 11.16
CA SER A 57 1.51 14.14 11.44
C SER A 57 1.11 14.95 10.19
N PHE A 58 1.68 14.61 9.03
CA PHE A 58 1.30 15.24 7.75
C PHE A 58 -0.16 14.98 7.39
N PHE A 59 -0.62 13.74 7.52
CA PHE A 59 -2.01 13.38 7.27
C PHE A 59 -2.97 14.22 8.12
N ARG A 60 -2.68 14.36 9.42
CA ARG A 60 -3.49 15.19 10.33
C ARG A 60 -3.52 16.65 9.90
N LYS A 61 -2.34 17.22 9.60
CA LYS A 61 -2.23 18.62 9.15
C LYS A 61 -3.04 18.88 7.88
N ILE A 62 -2.93 17.99 6.88
CA ILE A 62 -3.71 18.10 5.64
C ILE A 62 -5.21 17.99 5.91
N ALA A 63 -5.62 17.09 6.81
CA ALA A 63 -7.03 16.95 7.19
C ALA A 63 -7.57 18.19 7.93
N GLU A 64 -6.76 18.82 8.78
CA GLU A 64 -7.12 20.07 9.46
C GLU A 64 -7.25 21.23 8.46
N GLU A 65 -6.33 21.35 7.49
CA GLU A 65 -6.31 22.44 6.51
C GLU A 65 -7.44 22.35 5.47
N ASN A 66 -7.86 21.14 5.08
CA ASN A 66 -8.86 20.96 4.03
C ASN A 66 -10.29 20.77 4.59
N ASN A 67 -10.44 20.75 5.91
CA ASN A 67 -11.69 20.52 6.65
C ASN A 67 -12.50 19.24 6.31
N PRO A 68 -11.95 18.11 5.81
CA PRO A 68 -12.66 16.85 5.88
C PRO A 68 -12.74 16.37 7.33
N ASN A 69 -13.90 15.87 7.75
CA ASN A 69 -14.01 15.19 9.04
C ASN A 69 -13.04 14.00 9.06
N VAL A 70 -12.06 13.98 9.97
CA VAL A 70 -11.07 12.88 10.09
C VAL A 70 -11.74 11.52 10.16
N ASN A 71 -12.92 11.42 10.80
CA ASN A 71 -13.70 10.19 10.85
C ASN A 71 -14.27 9.80 9.48
N GLU A 72 -14.69 10.77 8.67
CA GLU A 72 -15.16 10.54 7.31
C GLU A 72 -14.02 10.07 6.42
N LEU A 73 -12.85 10.71 6.50
CA LEU A 73 -11.66 10.26 5.78
C LEU A 73 -11.27 8.84 6.18
N ALA A 74 -11.29 8.53 7.48
CA ALA A 74 -11.04 7.18 7.97
C ALA A 74 -12.09 6.16 7.47
N ARG A 75 -13.38 6.54 7.40
CA ARG A 75 -14.44 5.68 6.81
C ARG A 75 -14.19 5.44 5.32
N THR A 76 -13.83 6.47 4.57
CA THR A 76 -13.50 6.36 3.13
C THR A 76 -12.27 5.48 2.92
N MET A 77 -11.23 5.63 3.74
CA MET A 77 -10.05 4.75 3.65
C MET A 77 -10.41 3.29 3.94
N ARG A 78 -11.24 3.02 4.97
CA ARG A 78 -11.73 1.67 5.27
C ARG A 78 -12.58 1.08 4.14
N SER A 79 -13.45 1.86 3.50
CA SER A 79 -14.27 1.36 2.39
C SER A 79 -13.44 1.03 1.15
N LEU A 80 -12.32 1.74 0.95
CA LEU A 80 -11.38 1.49 -0.14
C LEU A 80 -10.42 0.32 0.13
N GLU A 81 -10.25 -0.05 1.39
CA GLU A 81 -9.21 -0.98 1.84
C GLU A 81 -9.27 -2.32 1.10
N ALA A 82 -10.45 -2.95 1.03
CA ALA A 82 -10.63 -4.24 0.35
C ALA A 82 -10.25 -4.17 -1.14
N ARG A 83 -10.53 -3.04 -1.80
CA ARG A 83 -10.18 -2.81 -3.21
C ARG A 83 -8.68 -2.53 -3.38
N ILE A 84 -8.04 -1.84 -2.44
CA ILE A 84 -6.59 -1.58 -2.48
C ILE A 84 -5.80 -2.86 -2.19
N ARG A 85 -6.24 -3.69 -1.24
CA ARG A 85 -5.57 -4.97 -0.91
C ARG A 85 -5.51 -5.90 -2.11
N LYS A 86 -6.57 -5.88 -2.91
CA LYS A 86 -6.71 -6.55 -4.20
C LYS A 86 -5.63 -6.15 -5.21
N CYS A 87 -5.01 -4.98 -5.09
CA CYS A 87 -3.88 -4.57 -5.92
C CYS A 87 -2.56 -5.25 -5.54
N TYR A 88 -2.44 -5.89 -4.38
CA TYR A 88 -1.22 -6.58 -3.96
C TYR A 88 -1.25 -8.06 -4.35
N GLU A 89 -0.11 -8.59 -4.82
CA GLU A 89 0.06 -10.00 -5.24
C GLU A 89 -0.29 -10.99 -4.13
N GLU A 90 0.19 -10.72 -2.91
CA GLU A 90 -0.30 -11.38 -1.72
C GLU A 90 -1.38 -10.48 -1.13
N ALA A 91 -2.60 -11.00 -0.97
CA ALA A 91 -3.60 -10.32 -0.15
C ALA A 91 -2.94 -10.06 1.21
N ALA A 92 -2.67 -8.79 1.50
CA ALA A 92 -1.95 -8.39 2.69
C ALA A 92 -2.85 -8.65 3.91
N PHE A 93 -3.06 -9.91 4.29
CA PHE A 93 -4.00 -10.32 5.35
C PHE A 93 -3.56 -9.85 6.75
N TYR A 94 -2.39 -9.22 6.87
CA TYR A 94 -1.74 -8.92 8.14
C TYR A 94 -1.81 -7.46 8.60
N LEU A 95 -2.44 -6.57 7.82
CA LEU A 95 -2.72 -5.21 8.32
C LEU A 95 -4.19 -5.16 8.66
N ASP A 96 -4.51 -5.21 9.94
CA ASP A 96 -5.84 -4.91 10.42
C ASP A 96 -6.10 -3.40 10.25
N SER A 97 -7.32 -3.02 9.88
CA SER A 97 -7.80 -1.63 9.81
C SER A 97 -7.59 -0.89 11.15
N HIS A 98 -7.44 -1.62 12.26
CA HIS A 98 -7.08 -1.13 13.58
C HIS A 98 -5.62 -0.67 13.74
N GLN A 99 -4.75 -0.84 12.73
CA GLN A 99 -3.35 -0.40 12.74
C GLN A 99 -3.06 0.80 11.82
N LEU A 100 -4.09 1.37 11.18
CA LEU A 100 -4.02 2.61 10.39
C LEU A 100 -4.31 3.86 11.22
#